data_AF-A0A0M3KDD3-F1
#
_entry.id   AF-A0A0M3KDD3-F1
#
_cell.length_a   1.000
_cell.length_b   1.000
_cell.length_c   1.000
_cell.angle_alpha   90.00
_cell.angle_beta   90.00
_cell.angle_gamma   90.00
#
_symmetry.space_group_name_H-M   'P 1'
#
loop_
_entity.id
_entity.type
_entity.pdbx_description
1 polymer ?
#
loop_
_entity_poly.entity_id
_entity_poly.type
_entity_poly.pdbx_seq_one_letter_code
_entity_poly.pdbx_strand_id
1 'polypeptide(L)'
;LISFDEMWIPWAQIFAKCIVESTKLEITDEIYKTLNYSHELKRVLPGLLAQGTTAQIREALVRLLIAHGILLKDALNNLAESATLSALKTLGVDRFVRIIACGDDAGAIPKPNPHNALSICRQLDIDPQEAVVVGDTLADLGMGRTARLGCTVGVLSGVCGREHLSSYADFIIPDVGKLMPIVLNMPPNDATKPPSR
;
A
#
# COMPACT_ATOMS: atom_id res chain seq x y z
N LEU A 1 -19.73 -4.02 7.06
CA LEU A 1 -19.29 -5.33 6.53
C LEU A 1 -18.32 -5.00 5.40
N ILE A 2 -17.00 -5.17 5.61
CA ILE A 2 -16.04 -4.91 4.53
C ILE A 2 -16.22 -6.05 3.52
N SER A 3 -16.58 -5.70 2.29
CA SER A 3 -16.74 -6.67 1.22
C SER A 3 -15.36 -7.22 0.86
N PHE A 4 -15.14 -8.51 1.10
CA PHE A 4 -13.89 -9.19 0.78
C PHE A 4 -13.53 -9.02 -0.71
N ASP A 5 -14.55 -9.07 -1.57
CA ASP A 5 -14.41 -8.92 -3.01
C ASP A 5 -13.89 -7.53 -3.42
N GLU A 6 -14.30 -6.46 -2.73
CA GLU A 6 -13.88 -5.08 -3.07
C GLU A 6 -12.39 -4.83 -2.82
N MET A 7 -11.76 -5.59 -1.92
CA MET A 7 -10.33 -5.46 -1.64
C MET A 7 -9.45 -6.21 -2.64
N TRP A 8 -9.86 -7.41 -3.05
CA TRP A 8 -8.99 -8.33 -3.77
C TRP A 8 -9.17 -8.32 -5.29
N ILE A 9 -10.34 -7.90 -5.78
CA ILE A 9 -10.59 -7.84 -7.22
C ILE A 9 -9.69 -6.81 -7.91
N PRO A 10 -9.60 -5.55 -7.44
CA PRO A 10 -8.71 -4.57 -8.08
C PRO A 10 -7.26 -5.04 -8.03
N TRP A 11 -6.84 -5.64 -6.90
CA TRP A 11 -5.50 -6.19 -6.76
C TRP A 11 -5.21 -7.30 -7.79
N ALA A 12 -6.09 -8.29 -7.94
CA ALA A 12 -5.90 -9.41 -8.86
C ALA A 12 -5.82 -8.94 -10.33
N GLN A 13 -6.68 -7.99 -10.70
CA GLN A 13 -6.70 -7.41 -12.05
C GLN A 13 -5.42 -6.61 -12.36
N ILE A 14 -5.00 -5.74 -11.43
CA ILE A 14 -3.76 -4.97 -11.57
C ILE A 14 -2.57 -5.93 -11.63
N PHE A 15 -2.49 -6.87 -10.71
CA PHE A 15 -1.41 -7.85 -10.65
C PHE A 15 -1.26 -8.62 -11.97
N ALA A 16 -2.34 -9.18 -12.51
CA ALA A 16 -2.30 -9.92 -13.76
C ALA A 16 -1.83 -9.04 -14.92
N LYS A 17 -2.33 -7.81 -15.02
CA LYS A 17 -1.87 -6.83 -16.02
C LYS A 17 -0.37 -6.57 -15.93
N CYS A 18 0.16 -6.37 -14.71
CA CYS A 18 1.59 -6.09 -14.51
C CYS A 18 2.48 -7.28 -14.90
N ILE A 19 2.05 -8.50 -14.59
CA ILE A 19 2.76 -9.71 -15.01
C ILE A 19 2.79 -9.81 -16.54
N VAL A 20 1.66 -9.59 -17.21
CA VAL A 20 1.59 -9.63 -18.68
C VAL A 20 2.46 -8.53 -19.30
N GLU A 21 2.45 -7.32 -18.75
CA GLU A 21 3.24 -6.20 -19.26
C GLU A 21 4.75 -6.41 -19.10
N SER A 22 5.18 -6.99 -17.97
CA SER A 22 6.58 -7.26 -17.66
C SER A 22 7.13 -8.49 -18.40
N THR A 23 6.36 -9.58 -18.46
CA THR A 23 6.78 -10.86 -19.07
C THR A 23 6.49 -10.96 -20.55
N LYS A 24 5.57 -10.14 -21.08
CA LYS A 24 4.99 -10.25 -22.44
C LYS A 24 4.25 -11.57 -22.70
N LEU A 25 3.90 -12.31 -21.66
CA LEU A 25 3.12 -13.55 -21.76
C LEU A 25 1.62 -13.27 -21.71
N GLU A 26 0.84 -13.95 -22.54
CA GLU A 26 -0.63 -13.85 -22.56
C GLU A 26 -1.28 -14.85 -21.58
N ILE A 27 -1.02 -14.68 -20.28
CA ILE A 27 -1.39 -15.66 -19.23
C ILE A 27 -2.41 -15.15 -18.20
N THR A 28 -3.14 -14.06 -18.51
CA THR A 28 -4.11 -13.43 -17.61
C THR A 28 -5.13 -14.42 -17.04
N ASP A 29 -5.72 -15.27 -17.89
CA ASP A 29 -6.76 -16.21 -17.47
C ASP A 29 -6.20 -17.30 -16.56
N GLU A 30 -4.96 -17.73 -16.80
CA GLU A 30 -4.27 -18.69 -15.95
C GLU A 30 -3.94 -18.08 -14.58
N ILE A 31 -3.50 -16.82 -14.54
CA ILE A 31 -3.30 -16.09 -13.28
C ILE A 31 -4.61 -16.00 -12.49
N TYR A 32 -5.71 -15.61 -13.14
CA TYR A 32 -7.03 -15.54 -12.49
C TYR A 32 -7.48 -16.90 -11.97
N LYS A 33 -7.30 -17.96 -12.76
CA LYS A 33 -7.59 -19.32 -12.34
C LYS A 33 -6.75 -19.75 -11.14
N THR A 34 -5.44 -19.46 -11.14
CA THR A 34 -4.52 -19.75 -10.02
C THR A 34 -4.95 -19.01 -8.75
N LEU A 35 -5.42 -17.77 -8.88
CA LEU A 35 -5.92 -16.97 -7.75
C LEU A 35 -7.35 -17.31 -7.34
N ASN A 36 -8.04 -18.23 -8.02
CA ASN A 36 -9.47 -18.47 -7.84
C ASN A 36 -10.32 -17.20 -7.99
N TYR A 37 -9.93 -16.29 -8.89
CA TYR A 37 -10.70 -15.11 -9.24
C TYR A 37 -11.50 -15.36 -10.52
N SER A 38 -12.81 -15.05 -10.50
CA SER A 38 -13.66 -15.10 -11.69
C SER A 38 -13.85 -13.69 -12.24
N HIS A 39 -13.29 -13.45 -13.43
CA HIS A 39 -13.47 -12.19 -14.13
C HIS A 39 -14.92 -11.99 -14.62
N GLU A 40 -15.57 -13.06 -15.11
CA GLU A 40 -16.97 -13.02 -15.57
C GLU A 40 -17.94 -12.65 -14.45
N LEU A 41 -17.79 -13.31 -13.29
CA LEU A 41 -18.65 -13.09 -12.13
C LEU A 41 -18.20 -11.88 -11.29
N LYS A 42 -17.06 -11.27 -11.64
CA LYS A 42 -16.40 -10.20 -10.88
C LYS A 42 -16.36 -10.53 -9.39
N ARG A 43 -15.83 -11.71 -9.05
CA ARG A 43 -15.86 -12.24 -7.69
C ARG A 43 -14.66 -13.13 -7.38
N VAL A 44 -14.19 -13.10 -6.14
CA VAL A 44 -13.23 -14.07 -5.62
C VAL A 44 -13.97 -15.34 -5.20
N LEU A 45 -13.60 -16.46 -5.82
CA LEU A 45 -14.13 -17.77 -5.48
C LEU A 45 -13.36 -18.37 -4.28
N PRO A 46 -13.95 -19.32 -3.55
CA PRO A 46 -13.23 -20.08 -2.53
C PRO A 46 -11.95 -20.69 -3.12
N GLY A 47 -10.82 -20.50 -2.43
CA GLY A 47 -9.53 -20.98 -2.88
C GLY A 47 -8.40 -20.05 -2.47
N LEU A 48 -7.37 -19.96 -3.32
CA LEU A 48 -6.07 -19.42 -2.96
C LEU A 48 -6.10 -17.96 -2.51
N LEU A 49 -6.80 -17.07 -3.24
CA LEU A 49 -6.90 -15.66 -2.86
C LEU A 49 -7.82 -15.45 -1.64
N ALA A 50 -8.79 -16.34 -1.43
CA ALA A 50 -9.74 -16.24 -0.32
C ALA A 50 -9.23 -16.82 1.01
N GLN A 51 -8.39 -17.85 0.94
CA GLN A 51 -8.05 -18.70 2.09
C GLN A 51 -6.55 -19.00 2.20
N GLY A 52 -5.77 -18.70 1.16
CA GLY A 52 -4.34 -18.95 1.13
C GLY A 52 -3.53 -17.88 1.85
N THR A 53 -2.38 -18.28 2.37
CA THR A 53 -1.36 -17.36 2.87
C THR A 53 -0.62 -16.68 1.72
N THR A 54 0.00 -15.53 1.99
CA THR A 54 0.88 -14.84 1.02
C THR A 54 1.97 -15.77 0.47
N ALA A 55 2.51 -16.68 1.30
CA ALA A 55 3.50 -17.66 0.87
C ALA A 55 2.95 -18.65 -0.15
N GLN A 56 1.72 -19.16 0.06
CA GLN A 56 1.05 -20.08 -0.85
C GLN A 56 0.67 -19.40 -2.17
N ILE A 57 0.17 -18.15 -2.11
CA ILE A 57 -0.11 -17.34 -3.30
C ILE A 57 1.16 -17.14 -4.12
N ARG A 58 2.24 -16.71 -3.45
CA ARG A 58 3.54 -16.49 -4.09
C ARG A 58 4.07 -17.78 -4.74
N GLU A 59 4.03 -18.90 -4.04
CA GLU A 59 4.51 -20.18 -4.57
C GLU A 59 3.74 -20.60 -5.83
N ALA A 60 2.40 -20.50 -5.80
CA ALA A 60 1.58 -20.87 -6.95
C ALA A 60 1.86 -20.00 -8.18
N LEU A 61 2.04 -18.69 -7.98
CA LEU A 61 2.37 -17.76 -9.07
C LEU A 61 3.78 -17.96 -9.60
N VAL A 62 4.78 -18.21 -8.73
CA VAL A 62 6.15 -18.58 -9.17
C VAL A 62 6.10 -19.83 -10.05
N ARG A 63 5.37 -20.86 -9.61
CA ARG A 63 5.23 -22.12 -10.37
C ARG A 63 4.59 -21.88 -11.73
N LEU A 64 3.55 -21.04 -11.79
CA LEU A 64 2.90 -20.67 -13.06
C LEU A 64 3.90 -19.99 -14.00
N LEU A 65 4.64 -18.98 -13.53
CA LEU A 65 5.62 -18.27 -14.36
C LEU A 65 6.74 -19.18 -14.88
N ILE A 66 7.22 -20.09 -14.02
CA ILE A 66 8.24 -21.09 -14.42
C ILE A 66 7.70 -22.05 -15.47
N ALA A 67 6.44 -22.46 -15.37
CA ALA A 67 5.80 -23.32 -16.37
C ALA A 67 5.72 -22.64 -17.76
N HIS A 68 5.69 -21.31 -17.78
CA HIS A 68 5.75 -20.50 -19.00
C HIS A 68 7.16 -20.06 -19.40
N GLY A 69 8.20 -20.68 -18.83
CA GLY A 69 9.60 -20.47 -19.24
C GLY A 69 10.28 -19.25 -18.62
N ILE A 70 9.64 -18.57 -17.65
CA ILE A 70 10.30 -17.52 -16.88
C ILE A 70 11.26 -18.16 -15.87
N LEU A 71 12.51 -17.70 -15.85
CA LEU A 71 13.50 -18.18 -14.89
C LEU A 71 13.05 -17.85 -13.46
N LEU A 72 13.36 -18.75 -12.51
CA LEU A 72 12.97 -18.57 -11.09
C LEU A 72 13.34 -17.17 -10.55
N LYS A 73 14.53 -16.67 -10.87
CA LYS A 73 14.97 -15.32 -10.45
C LYS A 73 14.04 -14.23 -10.97
N ASP A 74 13.67 -14.30 -12.24
CA ASP A 74 12.82 -13.30 -12.89
C ASP A 74 11.37 -13.42 -12.44
N ALA A 75 10.88 -14.65 -12.22
CA ALA A 75 9.57 -14.90 -11.62
C ALA A 75 9.48 -14.28 -10.21
N LEU A 76 10.51 -14.48 -9.39
CA LEU A 76 10.59 -13.88 -8.06
C LEU A 76 10.68 -12.35 -8.13
N ASN A 77 11.41 -11.79 -9.10
CA ASN A 77 11.49 -10.33 -9.29
C ASN A 77 10.15 -9.73 -9.74
N ASN A 78 9.44 -10.35 -10.68
CA ASN A 78 8.13 -9.91 -11.15
C ASN A 78 7.07 -9.97 -10.03
N LEU A 79 7.24 -10.88 -9.06
CA LEU A 79 6.39 -10.97 -7.87
C LEU A 79 6.85 -10.05 -6.73
N ALA A 80 8.12 -9.63 -6.74
CA ALA A 80 8.70 -8.70 -5.78
C ALA A 80 8.53 -7.23 -6.21
N GLU A 81 8.24 -6.96 -7.48
CA GLU A 81 7.70 -5.67 -7.89
C GLU A 81 6.35 -5.50 -7.20
N SER A 82 6.35 -4.75 -6.10
CA SER A 82 5.17 -4.61 -5.27
C SER A 82 4.03 -4.01 -6.09
N ALA A 83 2.80 -4.47 -5.86
CA ALA A 83 1.61 -3.87 -6.45
C ALA A 83 1.60 -2.33 -6.25
N THR A 84 2.21 -1.86 -5.15
CA THR A 84 2.49 -0.45 -4.88
C THR A 84 3.38 0.19 -5.94
N LEU A 85 4.57 -0.35 -6.25
CA LEU A 85 5.46 0.22 -7.26
C LEU A 85 4.79 0.25 -8.65
N SER A 86 4.07 -0.81 -9.01
CA SER A 86 3.38 -0.84 -10.30
C SER A 86 2.21 0.15 -10.39
N ALA A 87 1.43 0.29 -9.31
CA ALA A 87 0.39 1.32 -9.22
C ALA A 87 0.96 2.73 -9.37
N LEU A 88 2.10 3.01 -8.72
CA LEU A 88 2.80 4.29 -8.83
C LEU A 88 3.26 4.59 -10.26
N LYS A 89 3.82 3.59 -10.96
CA LYS A 89 4.23 3.71 -12.37
C LYS A 89 3.02 3.95 -13.29
N THR A 90 1.94 3.21 -13.08
CA THR A 90 0.71 3.35 -13.88
C THR A 90 0.08 4.73 -13.72
N LEU A 91 0.13 5.30 -12.50
CA LEU A 91 -0.35 6.65 -12.22
C LEU A 91 0.65 7.75 -12.66
N GLY A 92 1.86 7.39 -13.10
CA GLY A 92 2.90 8.34 -13.52
C GLY A 92 3.46 9.17 -12.37
N VAL A 93 3.37 8.68 -11.14
CA VAL A 93 3.80 9.37 -9.92
C VAL A 93 4.99 8.72 -9.23
N ASP A 94 5.50 7.60 -9.75
CA ASP A 94 6.68 6.90 -9.27
C ASP A 94 7.90 7.83 -9.11
N ARG A 95 8.10 8.75 -10.05
CA ARG A 95 9.18 9.75 -9.98
C ARG A 95 9.10 10.73 -8.80
N PHE A 96 7.93 10.83 -8.15
CA PHE A 96 7.74 11.68 -6.97
C PHE A 96 7.88 10.90 -5.65
N VAL A 97 8.04 9.58 -5.72
CA VAL A 97 8.18 8.71 -4.54
C VAL A 97 9.64 8.30 -4.38
N ARG A 98 10.26 8.76 -3.29
CA ARG A 98 11.68 8.49 -3.02
C ARG A 98 11.92 7.19 -2.25
N ILE A 99 10.97 6.77 -1.43
CA ILE A 99 11.03 5.54 -0.64
C ILE A 99 9.68 4.86 -0.69
N ILE A 100 9.69 3.55 -0.91
CA ILE A 100 8.54 2.67 -0.79
C ILE A 100 8.85 1.72 0.36
N ALA A 101 7.99 1.70 1.38
CA ALA A 101 8.04 0.72 2.46
C ALA A 101 6.74 -0.07 2.44
N CYS A 102 6.84 -1.38 2.26
CA CYS A 102 5.71 -2.28 2.17
C CYS A 102 5.58 -3.12 3.46
N GLY A 103 4.36 -3.59 3.74
CA GLY A 103 4.08 -4.37 4.96
C GLY A 103 4.68 -5.78 4.95
N ASP A 104 5.11 -6.24 3.79
CA ASP A 104 5.76 -7.52 3.52
C ASP A 104 7.30 -7.42 3.42
N ASP A 105 7.86 -6.23 3.60
CA ASP A 105 9.32 -6.06 3.68
C ASP A 105 9.89 -6.84 4.87
N ALA A 106 11.08 -7.44 4.67
CA ALA A 106 11.74 -8.20 5.72
C ALA A 106 12.05 -7.31 6.93
N GLY A 107 11.47 -7.64 8.09
CA GLY A 107 11.62 -6.85 9.32
C GLY A 107 10.59 -5.72 9.48
N ALA A 108 9.64 -5.58 8.55
CA ALA A 108 8.51 -4.67 8.72
C ALA A 108 7.68 -5.05 9.95
N ILE A 109 7.27 -4.02 10.70
CA ILE A 109 6.34 -4.19 11.81
C ILE A 109 5.01 -3.57 11.40
N PRO A 110 3.89 -4.32 11.45
CA PRO A 110 2.60 -3.81 11.04
C PRO A 110 2.19 -2.54 11.78
N LYS A 111 1.53 -1.63 11.04
CA LYS A 111 0.82 -0.48 11.61
C LYS A 111 -0.17 -0.96 12.68
N PRO A 112 -0.40 -0.22 13.78
CA PRO A 112 0.00 1.17 14.03
C PRO A 112 1.40 1.35 14.63
N ASN A 113 2.28 0.35 14.55
CA ASN A 113 3.66 0.50 15.02
C ASN A 113 4.40 1.59 14.21
N PRO A 114 5.23 2.45 14.85
CA PRO A 114 5.89 3.56 14.19
C PRO A 114 7.10 3.16 13.31
N HIS A 115 7.48 1.88 13.28
CA HIS A 115 8.72 1.38 12.66
C HIS A 115 8.93 1.91 11.23
N ASN A 116 7.93 1.75 10.36
CA ASN A 116 8.05 2.14 8.96
C ASN A 116 8.14 3.67 8.81
N ALA A 117 7.31 4.43 9.52
CA ALA A 117 7.34 5.90 9.48
C ALA A 117 8.70 6.46 9.93
N LEU A 118 9.23 5.97 11.06
CA LEU A 118 10.54 6.40 11.57
C LEU A 118 11.71 5.95 10.68
N SER A 119 11.59 4.77 10.06
CA SER A 119 12.57 4.29 9.09
C SER A 119 12.64 5.18 7.85
N ILE A 120 11.48 5.57 7.30
CA ILE A 120 11.39 6.48 6.16
C ILE A 120 11.99 7.85 6.52
N CYS A 121 11.60 8.43 7.66
CA CYS A 121 12.14 9.73 8.11
C CYS A 121 13.67 9.69 8.22
N ARG A 122 14.23 8.64 8.83
CA ARG A 122 15.69 8.46 8.95
C ARG A 122 16.38 8.33 7.60
N GLN A 123 15.82 7.57 6.67
CA GLN A 123 16.41 7.38 5.34
C GLN A 123 16.35 8.64 4.48
N LEU A 124 15.38 9.51 4.72
CA LEU A 124 15.23 10.79 4.03
C LEU A 124 15.94 11.96 4.73
N ASP A 125 16.49 11.73 5.93
CA ASP A 125 17.06 12.77 6.80
C ASP A 125 16.06 13.90 7.11
N ILE A 126 14.82 13.51 7.45
CA ILE A 126 13.71 14.41 7.80
C ILE A 126 13.35 14.22 9.27
N ASP A 127 13.13 15.32 10.01
CA ASP A 127 12.57 15.25 11.35
C ASP A 127 11.13 14.70 11.27
N PRO A 128 10.76 13.66 12.05
CA PRO A 128 9.38 13.19 12.13
C PRO A 128 8.34 14.31 12.28
N GLN A 129 8.65 15.39 13.01
CA GLN A 129 7.75 16.54 13.19
C GLN A 129 7.55 17.39 11.93
N GLU A 130 8.37 17.23 10.90
CA GLU A 130 8.19 17.85 9.57
C GLU A 130 7.47 16.92 8.59
N ALA A 131 7.22 15.67 8.99
CA ALA A 131 6.52 14.69 8.17
C ALA A 131 5.02 14.67 8.48
N VAL A 132 4.24 14.42 7.42
CA VAL A 132 2.79 14.28 7.47
C VAL A 132 2.45 12.86 7.05
N VAL A 133 1.62 12.15 7.83
CA VAL A 133 0.98 10.92 7.34
C VAL A 133 -0.39 11.26 6.76
N VAL A 134 -0.68 10.69 5.61
CA VAL A 134 -1.99 10.73 4.98
C VAL A 134 -2.47 9.30 4.85
N GLY A 135 -3.64 8.98 5.40
CA GLY A 135 -4.16 7.62 5.40
C GLY A 135 -5.67 7.57 5.58
N ASP A 136 -6.26 6.43 5.19
CA ASP A 136 -7.69 6.17 5.24
C ASP A 136 -8.06 5.15 6.32
N THR A 137 -7.08 4.63 7.07
CA THR A 137 -7.30 3.68 8.15
C THR A 137 -6.82 4.20 9.51
N LEU A 138 -7.38 3.66 10.58
CA LEU A 138 -6.89 3.88 11.95
C LEU A 138 -5.43 3.44 12.13
N ALA A 139 -4.98 2.43 11.37
CA ALA A 139 -3.62 1.95 11.45
C ALA A 139 -2.62 3.00 10.94
N ASP A 140 -2.96 3.71 9.87
CA ASP A 140 -2.13 4.80 9.32
C ASP A 140 -2.01 5.96 10.29
N LEU A 141 -3.14 6.46 10.78
CA LEU A 141 -3.17 7.59 11.70
C LEU A 141 -2.54 7.22 13.05
N GLY A 142 -2.77 5.99 13.53
CA GLY A 142 -2.13 5.45 14.72
C GLY A 142 -0.61 5.35 14.58
N MET A 143 -0.11 4.93 13.40
CA MET A 143 1.32 4.95 13.10
C MET A 143 1.87 6.37 13.15
N GLY A 144 1.20 7.34 12.53
CA GLY A 144 1.64 8.73 12.56
C GLY A 144 1.73 9.30 13.98
N ARG A 145 0.70 9.07 14.80
CA ARG A 145 0.70 9.51 16.20
C ARG A 145 1.79 8.83 17.02
N THR A 146 1.95 7.52 16.88
CA THR A 146 2.97 6.78 17.64
C THR A 146 4.39 7.17 17.21
N ALA A 147 4.58 7.52 15.94
CA ALA A 147 5.83 8.03 15.40
C ALA A 147 6.06 9.52 15.71
N ARG A 148 5.09 10.20 16.34
CA ARG A 148 5.09 11.64 16.61
C ARG A 148 5.34 12.47 15.35
N LEU A 149 4.67 12.10 14.28
CA LEU A 149 4.70 12.88 13.05
C LEU A 149 4.02 14.24 13.27
N GLY A 150 4.46 15.25 12.52
CA GLY A 150 3.97 16.62 12.66
C GLY A 150 2.48 16.79 12.42
N CYS A 151 1.90 15.91 11.60
CA CYS A 151 0.46 15.91 11.33
C CYS A 151 -0.06 14.55 10.86
N THR A 152 -1.28 14.22 11.27
CA THR A 152 -2.06 13.09 10.75
C THR A 152 -3.28 13.57 9.97
N VAL A 153 -3.37 13.18 8.70
CA VAL A 153 -4.48 13.57 7.80
C VAL A 153 -5.27 12.33 7.40
N GLY A 154 -6.55 12.30 7.76
CA GLY A 154 -7.50 11.28 7.35
C GLY A 154 -8.13 11.60 5.99
N VAL A 155 -8.15 10.64 5.06
CA VAL A 155 -8.88 10.79 3.79
C VAL A 155 -10.14 9.92 3.76
N LEU A 156 -11.24 10.46 3.25
CA LEU A 156 -12.53 9.76 3.17
C LEU A 156 -12.74 9.00 1.85
N SER A 157 -11.75 9.02 0.96
CA SER A 157 -11.76 8.29 -0.31
C SER A 157 -11.39 6.81 -0.17
N GLY A 158 -11.25 6.30 1.05
CA GLY A 158 -10.80 4.94 1.37
C GLY A 158 -11.67 4.21 2.38
N VAL A 159 -11.08 3.37 3.23
CA VAL A 159 -11.77 2.34 4.02
C VAL A 159 -12.60 2.90 5.17
N CYS A 160 -12.05 3.78 6.01
CA CYS A 160 -12.75 4.25 7.21
C CYS A 160 -13.58 5.52 6.96
N GLY A 161 -14.75 5.58 7.60
CA GLY A 161 -15.58 6.78 7.68
C GLY A 161 -15.04 7.82 8.64
N ARG A 162 -15.59 9.04 8.54
CA ARG A 162 -15.19 10.21 9.34
C ARG A 162 -15.24 9.93 10.83
N GLU A 163 -16.28 9.28 11.29
CA GLU A 163 -16.51 8.94 12.70
C GLU A 163 -15.37 8.12 13.30
N HIS A 164 -14.78 7.22 12.51
CA HIS A 164 -13.65 6.41 12.94
C HIS A 164 -12.34 7.22 12.93
N LEU A 165 -12.11 8.02 11.89
CA LEU A 165 -10.85 8.76 11.72
C LEU A 165 -10.73 10.00 12.64
N SER A 166 -11.86 10.59 13.05
CA SER A 166 -11.90 11.88 13.78
C SER A 166 -11.08 11.89 15.06
N SER A 167 -11.01 10.77 15.77
CA SER A 167 -10.26 10.68 17.02
C SER A 167 -8.75 10.61 16.82
N TYR A 168 -8.29 10.30 15.60
CA TYR A 168 -6.88 10.04 15.27
C TYR A 168 -6.27 11.02 14.26
N ALA A 169 -7.10 11.77 13.53
CA ALA A 169 -6.70 12.75 12.52
C ALA A 169 -6.70 14.18 13.09
N ASP A 170 -5.68 14.96 12.74
CA ASP A 170 -5.70 16.42 12.95
C ASP A 170 -6.60 17.11 11.89
N PHE A 171 -6.58 16.58 10.66
CA PHE A 171 -7.44 17.03 9.57
C PHE A 171 -8.13 15.86 8.87
N ILE A 172 -9.39 16.04 8.48
CA ILE A 172 -10.12 15.09 7.64
C ILE A 172 -10.53 15.76 6.34
N ILE A 173 -10.08 15.19 5.22
CA ILE A 173 -10.36 15.67 3.87
C ILE A 173 -11.12 14.63 3.05
N PRO A 174 -11.93 15.06 2.05
CA PRO A 174 -12.67 14.12 1.21
C PRO A 174 -11.74 13.20 0.40
N ASP A 175 -10.66 13.75 -0.14
CA ASP A 175 -9.69 13.06 -0.98
C ASP A 175 -8.33 13.77 -0.95
N VAL A 176 -7.27 13.10 -1.43
CA VAL A 176 -5.89 13.62 -1.43
C VAL A 176 -5.72 14.93 -2.22
N GLY A 177 -6.62 15.25 -3.16
CA GLY A 177 -6.60 16.50 -3.91
C GLY A 177 -6.81 17.75 -3.04
N LYS A 178 -7.31 17.58 -1.81
CA LYS A 178 -7.48 18.67 -0.83
C LYS A 178 -6.32 18.77 0.18
N LEU A 179 -5.23 18.04 -0.04
CA LEU A 179 -4.08 18.02 0.86
C LEU A 179 -3.22 19.30 0.79
N MET A 180 -3.02 19.87 -0.40
CA MET A 180 -2.11 20.99 -0.61
C MET A 180 -2.39 22.21 0.29
N PRO A 181 -3.64 22.66 0.48
CA PRO A 181 -3.93 23.77 1.39
C PRO A 181 -3.56 23.48 2.86
N ILE A 182 -3.52 22.22 3.29
CA ILE A 182 -3.14 21.86 4.66
C ILE A 182 -1.61 21.94 4.80
N VAL A 183 -0.88 21.33 3.88
CA VAL A 183 0.59 21.29 3.91
C VAL A 183 1.19 22.69 3.79
N LEU A 184 0.65 23.55 2.92
CA LEU A 184 1.14 24.91 2.73
C LEU A 184 0.86 25.84 3.93
N ASN A 185 -0.11 25.50 4.77
CA ASN A 185 -0.49 26.30 5.93
C ASN A 185 0.04 25.72 7.25
N MET A 186 0.83 24.63 7.22
CA MET A 186 1.50 24.17 8.42
C MET A 186 2.57 25.18 8.84
N PRO A 187 2.60 25.59 10.12
CA PRO A 187 3.66 26.45 10.60
C PRO A 187 5.01 25.73 10.46
N PRO A 188 6.08 26.40 10.00
CA PRO A 188 7.42 25.83 10.06
C PRO A 188 7.73 25.47 11.51
N ASN A 189 8.22 24.25 11.75
CA ASN A 189 8.49 23.81 13.11
C ASN A 189 9.66 24.63 13.67
N ASP A 190 9.43 25.32 14.77
CA ASP A 190 10.47 26.03 15.49
C ASP A 190 11.28 24.98 16.28
N ALA A 191 12.45 24.62 15.75
CA ALA A 191 13.37 23.65 16.34
C ALA A 191 13.80 23.96 17.79
N THR A 192 13.36 25.09 18.36
CA THR A 192 13.62 25.50 19.75
C THR A 192 12.56 25.06 20.76
N LYS A 193 11.41 24.52 20.34
CA LYS A 193 10.35 24.10 21.29
C LYS A 193 10.50 22.64 21.73
N PRO A 194 10.58 22.35 23.04
CA PRO A 194 10.64 20.97 23.52
C PRO A 194 9.30 20.25 23.28
N PRO A 195 9.33 18.92 23.05
CA PRO A 195 8.12 18.15 22.77
C PRO A 195 7.13 18.26 23.93
N SER A 196 5.89 18.63 23.62
CA SER A 196 4.80 18.69 24.60
C SER A 196 4.56 17.31 25.21
N ARG A 197 4.50 17.30 26.55
CA ARG A 197 4.40 16.12 27.42
C ARG A 197 3.20 15.22 27.13
#